data_AF-A0A1I0GV80-F1
#
_entry.id   AF-A0A1I0GV80-F1
#
_cell.length_a   1.000
_cell.length_b   1.000
_cell.length_c   1.000
_cell.angle_alpha   90.00
_cell.angle_beta   90.00
_cell.angle_gamma   90.00
#
_symmetry.space_group_name_H-M   'P 1'
#
loop_
_entity.id
_entity.type
_entity.pdbx_description
1 polymer ?
#
loop_
_entity_poly.entity_id
_entity_poly.type
_entity_poly.pdbx_seq_one_letter_code
_entity_poly.pdbx_strand_id
1 'polypeptide(L)'
;MIENKEQRWKLVIVFVIFIITIGVLLFLFLQEDQIKKEKDVYYGKMEQEVETFVKEKKQLETDLLDLEKKYDNEINGKASVELLFTDLNENIYTDIYPWMKEYGYIGTLAISPKSFPGQKDCLSMKQFKELINAGWQCCLKWDESSDINEWLSSCRELAKALEIKLVNAVYFPTGSYNSKYDEILMKEGILVVVYHDENDLLSINSKFKNDLWYSSALAWNSNQATSILSNLMNQKGNMVYTIGSESIYEKYEEGNFIAMLKRLKSFSEKNSILVYNLLEAREYCKEIENKRESIENNYKPQKEVLESKIAELDKKIDSVYDKYIK
;
A
#
# COMPACT_ATOMS: atom_id res chain seq x y z
N MET A 1 95.71 -55.60 0.83
CA MET A 1 94.23 -55.68 0.94
C MET A 1 93.77 -55.05 2.26
N ILE A 2 94.06 -53.74 2.47
CA ILE A 2 93.80 -52.99 3.73
C ILE A 2 92.87 -51.78 3.44
N GLU A 3 91.92 -51.93 2.52
CA GLU A 3 91.03 -50.82 2.10
C GLU A 3 89.60 -50.92 2.64
N ASN A 4 89.29 -51.92 3.46
CA ASN A 4 87.90 -52.32 3.73
C ASN A 4 87.35 -51.88 5.11
N LYS A 5 88.16 -51.31 6.01
CA LYS A 5 87.66 -50.86 7.34
C LYS A 5 87.15 -49.41 7.33
N GLU A 6 87.89 -48.48 6.73
CA GLU A 6 87.45 -47.07 6.64
C GLU A 6 86.22 -46.90 5.74
N GLN A 7 86.14 -47.61 4.61
CA GLN A 7 84.96 -47.60 3.75
C GLN A 7 83.72 -48.14 4.46
N ARG A 8 83.86 -49.19 5.28
CA ARG A 8 82.76 -49.75 6.08
C ARG A 8 82.25 -48.76 7.13
N TRP A 9 83.14 -48.03 7.82
CA TRP A 9 82.73 -47.00 8.78
C TRP A 9 82.03 -45.81 8.09
N LYS A 10 82.51 -45.38 6.92
CA LYS A 10 81.83 -44.35 6.11
C LYS A 10 80.42 -44.80 5.67
N LEU A 11 80.27 -46.05 5.25
CA LEU A 11 78.96 -46.63 4.89
C LEU A 11 78.00 -46.71 6.10
N VAL A 12 78.50 -47.13 7.26
CA VAL A 12 77.71 -47.17 8.51
C VAL A 12 77.28 -45.76 8.93
N ILE A 13 78.17 -44.77 8.86
CA ILE A 13 77.85 -43.38 9.19
C ILE A 13 76.80 -42.81 8.24
N VAL A 14 76.93 -43.04 6.93
CA VAL A 14 75.92 -42.61 5.94
C VAL A 14 74.57 -43.27 6.19
N PHE A 15 74.55 -44.56 6.53
CA PHE A 15 73.33 -45.28 6.84
C PHE A 15 72.65 -44.78 8.13
N VAL A 16 73.43 -44.47 9.16
CA VAL A 16 72.93 -43.87 10.42
C VAL A 16 72.36 -42.48 10.17
N ILE A 17 73.04 -41.63 9.40
CA ILE A 17 72.54 -40.32 9.01
C ILE A 17 71.22 -40.47 8.23
N PHE A 18 71.15 -41.39 7.27
CA PHE A 18 69.95 -41.63 6.47
C PHE A 18 68.74 -42.04 7.33
N ILE A 19 68.93 -42.92 8.32
CA ILE A 19 67.86 -43.30 9.27
C ILE A 19 67.41 -42.10 10.11
N ILE A 20 68.35 -41.27 10.59
CA ILE A 20 68.02 -40.05 11.34
C ILE A 20 67.23 -39.07 10.47
N THR A 21 67.63 -38.86 9.21
CA THR A 21 66.93 -37.95 8.29
C THR A 21 65.51 -38.43 8.00
N ILE A 22 65.30 -39.73 7.81
CA ILE A 22 63.96 -40.33 7.63
C ILE A 22 63.13 -40.15 8.90
N GLY A 23 63.72 -40.36 10.08
CA GLY A 23 63.04 -40.13 11.36
C GLY A 23 62.60 -38.68 11.56
N VAL A 24 63.46 -37.73 11.18
CA VAL A 24 63.14 -36.28 11.21
C VAL A 24 62.04 -35.93 10.20
N LEU A 25 62.09 -36.48 8.99
CA LEU A 25 61.05 -36.24 7.97
C LEU A 25 59.69 -36.81 8.39
N LEU A 26 59.66 -38.02 8.97
CA LEU A 26 58.42 -38.61 9.51
C LEU A 26 57.89 -37.81 10.70
N PHE A 27 58.77 -37.32 11.57
CA PHE A 27 58.38 -36.45 12.68
C PHE A 27 57.77 -35.14 12.20
N LEU A 28 58.39 -34.48 11.21
CA LEU A 28 57.87 -33.25 10.60
C LEU A 28 56.51 -33.49 9.93
N PHE A 29 56.34 -34.61 9.21
CA PHE A 29 55.06 -34.98 8.59
C PHE A 29 53.95 -35.23 9.63
N LEU A 30 54.26 -35.93 10.72
CA LEU A 30 53.31 -36.17 11.81
C LEU A 30 52.93 -34.87 12.54
N GLN A 31 53.90 -33.98 12.72
CA GLN A 31 53.68 -32.67 13.32
C GLN A 31 52.78 -31.81 12.42
N GLU A 32 52.99 -31.83 11.10
CA GLU A 32 52.17 -31.12 10.12
C GLU A 32 50.73 -31.66 10.07
N ASP A 33 50.56 -32.99 10.15
CA ASP A 33 49.25 -33.65 10.19
C ASP A 33 48.49 -33.39 11.50
N GLN A 34 49.21 -33.29 12.63
CA GLN A 34 48.64 -32.85 13.91
C GLN A 34 48.22 -31.37 13.87
N ILE A 35 49.07 -30.49 13.33
CA ILE A 35 48.75 -29.06 13.16
C ILE A 35 47.51 -28.89 12.26
N LYS A 36 47.38 -29.68 11.20
CA LYS A 36 46.18 -29.69 10.35
C LYS A 36 44.93 -30.11 11.11
N LYS A 37 44.98 -31.22 11.84
CA LYS A 37 43.84 -31.71 12.64
C LYS A 37 43.43 -30.73 13.72
N GLU A 38 44.39 -30.09 14.38
CA GLU A 38 44.11 -29.04 15.36
C GLU A 38 43.45 -27.83 14.71
N LYS A 39 43.94 -27.38 13.55
CA LYS A 39 43.30 -26.33 12.77
C LYS A 39 41.88 -26.69 12.34
N ASP A 40 41.64 -27.89 11.82
CA ASP A 40 40.30 -28.33 11.38
C ASP A 40 39.31 -28.39 12.56
N VAL A 41 39.74 -28.89 13.73
CA VAL A 41 38.91 -28.88 14.95
C VAL A 41 38.67 -27.45 15.44
N TYR A 42 39.66 -26.56 15.31
CA TYR A 42 39.57 -25.15 15.71
C TYR A 42 38.59 -24.38 14.81
N TYR A 43 38.69 -24.57 13.48
CA TYR A 43 37.75 -23.99 12.51
C TYR A 43 36.34 -24.60 12.63
N GLY A 44 36.21 -25.90 12.90
CA GLY A 44 34.91 -26.52 13.12
C GLY A 44 34.17 -25.96 14.35
N LYS A 45 34.90 -25.66 15.44
CA LYS A 45 34.32 -24.98 16.61
C LYS A 45 33.93 -23.53 16.32
N MET A 46 34.77 -22.80 15.58
CA MET A 46 34.44 -21.45 15.10
C MET A 46 33.16 -21.47 14.27
N GLU A 47 33.07 -22.36 13.29
CA GLU A 47 31.91 -22.50 12.40
C GLU A 47 30.64 -22.82 13.19
N GLN A 48 30.72 -23.73 14.16
CA GLN A 48 29.58 -24.09 15.01
C GLN A 48 29.13 -22.93 15.93
N GLU A 49 30.07 -22.17 16.50
CA GLU A 49 29.77 -20.96 17.29
C GLU A 49 29.13 -19.87 16.40
N VAL A 50 29.68 -19.62 15.21
CA VAL A 50 29.16 -18.61 14.26
C VAL A 50 27.81 -19.01 13.69
N GLU A 51 27.61 -20.28 13.33
CA GLU A 51 26.38 -20.77 12.70
C GLU A 51 25.15 -20.48 13.55
N THR A 52 25.29 -20.58 14.88
CA THR A 52 24.22 -20.28 15.83
C THR A 52 23.81 -18.80 15.74
N PHE A 53 24.78 -17.89 15.79
CA PHE A 53 24.53 -16.45 15.70
C PHE A 53 24.03 -16.02 14.32
N VAL A 54 24.52 -16.63 13.24
CA VAL A 54 24.06 -16.36 11.87
C VAL A 54 22.60 -16.78 11.67
N LYS A 55 22.20 -17.94 12.20
CA LYS A 55 20.80 -18.39 12.15
C LYS A 55 19.88 -17.45 12.92
N GLU A 56 20.28 -17.05 14.12
CA GLU A 56 19.52 -16.10 14.94
C GLU A 56 19.40 -14.74 14.25
N LYS A 57 20.50 -14.22 13.69
CA LYS A 57 20.51 -12.97 12.92
C LYS A 57 19.52 -13.01 11.76
N LYS A 58 19.55 -14.09 10.97
CA LYS A 58 18.64 -14.25 9.82
C LYS A 58 17.17 -14.29 10.23
N GLN A 59 16.86 -14.89 11.38
CA GLN A 59 15.50 -14.86 11.92
C GLN A 59 15.08 -13.44 12.30
N LEU A 60 15.94 -12.69 13.01
CA LEU A 60 15.65 -11.30 13.39
C LEU A 60 15.52 -10.36 12.19
N GLU A 61 16.31 -10.56 11.14
CA GLU A 61 16.18 -9.83 9.87
C GLU A 61 14.83 -10.11 9.19
N THR A 62 14.37 -11.36 9.25
CA THR A 62 13.04 -11.76 8.74
C THR A 62 11.93 -11.11 9.56
N ASP A 63 12.04 -11.15 10.90
CA ASP A 63 11.09 -10.52 11.81
C ASP A 63 11.02 -9.00 11.61
N LEU A 64 12.16 -8.34 11.36
CA LEU A 64 12.25 -6.92 11.06
C LEU A 64 11.53 -6.61 9.74
N LEU A 65 11.78 -7.39 8.70
CA LEU A 65 11.14 -7.20 7.40
C LEU A 65 9.63 -7.42 7.45
N ASP A 66 9.16 -8.38 8.24
CA ASP A 66 7.73 -8.60 8.46
C ASP A 66 7.10 -7.50 9.31
N LEU A 67 7.82 -6.97 10.32
CA LEU A 67 7.40 -5.80 11.08
C LEU A 67 7.28 -4.56 10.19
N GLU A 68 8.24 -4.32 9.30
CA GLU A 68 8.20 -3.21 8.34
C GLU A 68 7.02 -3.31 7.37
N LYS A 69 6.75 -4.50 6.83
CA LYS A 69 5.56 -4.74 6.00
C LYS A 69 4.27 -4.53 6.75
N LYS A 70 4.19 -5.00 8.01
CA LYS A 70 3.00 -4.82 8.84
C LYS A 70 2.77 -3.34 9.12
N TYR A 71 3.81 -2.62 9.48
CA TYR A 71 3.77 -1.17 9.71
C TYR A 71 3.29 -0.42 8.47
N ASP A 72 3.87 -0.69 7.29
CA ASP A 72 3.47 -0.03 6.03
C ASP A 72 1.98 -0.24 5.72
N ASN A 73 1.48 -1.47 5.92
CA ASN A 73 0.06 -1.78 5.71
C ASN A 73 -0.85 -1.13 6.75
N GLU A 74 -0.44 -1.05 8.02
CA GLU A 74 -1.25 -0.45 9.08
C GLU A 74 -1.29 1.08 8.99
N ILE A 75 -0.16 1.72 8.69
CA ILE A 75 -0.04 3.19 8.69
C ILE A 75 -0.67 3.85 7.46
N ASN A 76 -0.61 3.17 6.32
CA ASN A 76 -1.10 3.70 5.04
C ASN A 76 -2.46 3.10 4.66
N GLY A 77 -2.87 2.00 5.28
CA GLY A 77 -4.12 1.34 4.96
C GLY A 77 -4.13 0.75 3.53
N LYS A 78 -5.27 0.84 2.87
CA LYS A 78 -5.56 0.34 1.53
C LYS A 78 -6.01 1.50 0.66
N ALA A 79 -5.81 1.33 -0.64
CA ALA A 79 -6.41 2.26 -1.58
C ALA A 79 -7.95 2.23 -1.49
N SER A 80 -8.58 3.38 -1.71
CA SER A 80 -10.04 3.50 -1.77
C SER A 80 -10.47 4.09 -3.11
N VAL A 81 -11.61 3.61 -3.62
CA VAL A 81 -12.23 4.09 -4.84
C VAL A 81 -13.72 4.29 -4.62
N GLU A 82 -14.23 5.41 -5.11
CA GLU A 82 -15.64 5.73 -5.09
C GLU A 82 -16.16 5.91 -6.52
N LEU A 83 -17.41 5.55 -6.74
CA LEU A 83 -18.07 5.69 -8.04
C LEU A 83 -19.15 6.77 -7.96
N LEU A 84 -18.94 7.85 -8.71
CA LEU A 84 -19.81 9.02 -8.73
C LEU A 84 -20.48 9.16 -10.10
N PHE A 85 -21.80 9.09 -10.10
CA PHE A 85 -22.62 9.28 -11.29
C PHE A 85 -23.02 10.75 -11.42
N THR A 86 -22.44 11.45 -12.39
CA THR A 86 -22.59 12.90 -12.58
C THR A 86 -23.83 13.29 -13.37
N ASP A 87 -24.45 12.29 -14.03
CA ASP A 87 -25.78 12.34 -14.60
C ASP A 87 -26.73 11.42 -13.84
N LEU A 88 -28.04 11.60 -14.05
CA LEU A 88 -29.08 10.77 -13.43
C LEU A 88 -29.89 9.99 -14.46
N ASN A 89 -29.27 9.58 -15.57
CA ASN A 89 -29.98 8.91 -16.67
C ASN A 89 -30.50 7.51 -16.25
N GLU A 90 -31.52 7.01 -16.95
CA GLU A 90 -32.17 5.74 -16.63
C GLU A 90 -31.24 4.51 -16.72
N ASN A 91 -30.18 4.60 -17.52
CA ASN A 91 -29.16 3.54 -17.66
C ASN A 91 -28.46 3.19 -16.33
N ILE A 92 -28.43 4.11 -15.37
CA ILE A 92 -27.94 3.83 -14.02
C ILE A 92 -28.70 2.67 -13.40
N TYR A 93 -30.02 2.64 -13.60
CA TYR A 93 -30.87 1.61 -13.03
C TYR A 93 -30.96 0.37 -13.92
N THR A 94 -31.08 0.54 -15.25
CA THR A 94 -31.31 -0.60 -16.15
C THR A 94 -30.06 -1.43 -16.40
N ASP A 95 -28.89 -0.80 -16.47
CA ASP A 95 -27.66 -1.43 -16.94
C ASP A 95 -26.58 -1.47 -15.84
N ILE A 96 -26.31 -0.32 -15.22
CA ILE A 96 -25.23 -0.16 -14.24
C ILE A 96 -25.54 -0.86 -12.92
N TYR A 97 -26.73 -0.63 -12.36
CA TYR A 97 -27.09 -1.15 -11.05
C TYR A 97 -27.05 -2.69 -10.95
N PRO A 98 -27.52 -3.46 -11.95
CA PRO A 98 -27.35 -4.92 -11.97
C PRO A 98 -25.88 -5.37 -11.81
N TRP A 99 -24.95 -4.78 -12.58
CA TRP A 99 -23.53 -5.11 -12.50
C TRP A 99 -22.91 -4.71 -11.16
N MET A 100 -23.23 -3.52 -10.67
CA MET A 100 -22.79 -3.02 -9.38
C MET A 100 -23.26 -3.94 -8.25
N LYS A 101 -24.53 -4.35 -8.29
CA LYS A 101 -25.14 -5.26 -7.32
C LYS A 101 -24.50 -6.65 -7.34
N GLU A 102 -24.18 -7.19 -8.52
CA GLU A 102 -23.48 -8.48 -8.66
C GLU A 102 -22.13 -8.48 -7.93
N TYR A 103 -21.39 -7.36 -8.00
CA TYR A 103 -20.10 -7.22 -7.32
C TYR A 103 -20.18 -6.69 -5.89
N GLY A 104 -21.39 -6.39 -5.38
CA GLY A 104 -21.60 -5.86 -4.04
C GLY A 104 -21.16 -4.42 -3.87
N TYR A 105 -21.15 -3.63 -4.95
CA TYR A 105 -20.78 -2.22 -4.94
C TYR A 105 -22.01 -1.32 -4.97
N ILE A 106 -21.83 -0.12 -4.42
CA ILE A 106 -22.81 0.97 -4.42
C ILE A 106 -22.18 2.21 -5.06
N GLY A 107 -23.04 3.07 -5.61
CA GLY A 107 -22.64 4.33 -6.22
C GLY A 107 -23.14 5.55 -5.45
N THR A 108 -22.63 6.71 -5.83
CA THR A 108 -23.13 8.01 -5.41
C THR A 108 -23.76 8.73 -6.60
N LEU A 109 -24.96 9.28 -6.43
CA LEU A 109 -25.72 10.01 -7.44
C LEU A 109 -25.53 11.52 -7.23
N ALA A 110 -25.04 12.23 -8.25
CA ALA A 110 -24.91 13.67 -8.21
C ALA A 110 -26.25 14.34 -8.53
N ILE A 111 -26.87 15.00 -7.55
CA ILE A 111 -28.17 15.67 -7.70
C ILE A 111 -27.99 17.19 -7.71
N SER A 112 -28.85 17.89 -8.46
CA SER A 112 -28.91 19.36 -8.46
C SER A 112 -30.34 19.84 -8.70
N PRO A 113 -30.66 21.12 -8.40
CA PRO A 113 -31.96 21.68 -8.74
C PRO A 113 -32.31 21.62 -10.24
N LYS A 114 -31.30 21.47 -11.12
CA LYS A 114 -31.46 21.36 -12.58
C LYS A 114 -31.54 19.91 -13.10
N SER A 115 -31.10 18.94 -12.31
CA SER A 115 -31.08 17.53 -12.66
C SER A 115 -31.33 16.69 -11.41
N PHE A 116 -32.55 16.18 -11.30
CA PHE A 116 -32.98 15.37 -10.16
C PHE A 116 -33.97 14.26 -10.57
N PRO A 117 -34.08 13.19 -9.76
CA PRO A 117 -34.98 12.08 -10.06
C PRO A 117 -36.44 12.52 -10.21
N GLY A 118 -37.14 11.97 -11.20
CA GLY A 118 -38.51 12.33 -11.56
C GLY A 118 -38.62 13.45 -12.61
N GLN A 119 -37.52 14.11 -12.97
CA GLN A 119 -37.47 14.95 -14.16
C GLN A 119 -37.39 14.13 -15.44
N LYS A 120 -37.73 14.77 -16.57
CA LYS A 120 -37.56 14.18 -17.90
C LYS A 120 -36.09 13.81 -18.12
N ASP A 121 -35.86 12.66 -18.76
CA ASP A 121 -34.55 12.12 -19.09
C ASP A 121 -33.68 11.74 -17.87
N CYS A 122 -34.24 11.78 -16.66
CA CYS A 122 -33.63 11.30 -15.43
C CYS A 122 -34.32 10.02 -14.91
N LEU A 123 -33.70 9.36 -13.92
CA LEU A 123 -34.27 8.26 -13.16
C LEU A 123 -35.67 8.61 -12.68
N SER A 124 -36.62 7.69 -12.84
CA SER A 124 -37.93 7.84 -12.20
C SER A 124 -37.80 7.84 -10.67
N MET A 125 -38.74 8.47 -9.98
CA MET A 125 -38.76 8.45 -8.50
C MET A 125 -38.79 7.03 -7.92
N LYS A 126 -39.40 6.08 -8.62
CA LYS A 126 -39.42 4.67 -8.21
C LYS A 126 -38.02 4.06 -8.27
N GLN A 127 -37.35 4.19 -9.42
CA GLN A 127 -35.98 3.68 -9.62
C GLN A 127 -35.01 4.29 -8.61
N PHE A 128 -35.11 5.61 -8.39
CA PHE A 128 -34.30 6.31 -7.39
C PHE A 128 -34.51 5.76 -5.98
N LYS A 129 -35.76 5.63 -5.51
CA LYS A 129 -36.04 5.09 -4.17
C LYS A 129 -35.52 3.67 -4.00
N GLU A 130 -35.56 2.84 -5.04
CA GLU A 130 -34.97 1.51 -5.03
C GLU A 130 -33.44 1.53 -4.88
N LEU A 131 -32.74 2.45 -5.55
CA LEU A 131 -31.29 2.63 -5.39
C LEU A 131 -30.93 3.08 -3.98
N ILE A 132 -31.65 4.09 -3.44
CA ILE A 132 -31.41 4.58 -2.08
C ILE A 132 -31.66 3.48 -1.04
N ASN A 133 -32.72 2.69 -1.19
CA ASN A 133 -32.99 1.54 -0.32
C ASN A 133 -31.93 0.44 -0.44
N ALA A 134 -31.23 0.36 -1.58
CA ALA A 134 -30.09 -0.54 -1.78
C ALA A 134 -28.77 0.02 -1.24
N GLY A 135 -28.77 1.20 -0.60
CA GLY A 135 -27.60 1.81 0.03
C GLY A 135 -26.85 2.82 -0.85
N TRP A 136 -27.36 3.14 -2.04
CA TRP A 136 -26.78 4.22 -2.84
C TRP A 136 -26.94 5.56 -2.12
N GLN A 137 -25.98 6.46 -2.35
CA GLN A 137 -25.96 7.78 -1.71
C GLN A 137 -26.16 8.88 -2.73
N CYS A 138 -26.40 10.10 -2.24
CA CYS A 138 -26.43 11.31 -3.05
C CYS A 138 -25.28 12.23 -2.66
N CYS A 139 -24.76 12.98 -3.64
CA CYS A 139 -23.98 14.19 -3.41
C CYS A 139 -24.64 15.35 -4.16
N LEU A 140 -24.36 16.59 -3.75
CA LEU A 140 -24.82 17.76 -4.49
C LEU A 140 -23.88 18.04 -5.65
N LYS A 141 -24.40 18.40 -6.83
CA LYS A 141 -23.61 18.86 -7.97
C LYS A 141 -23.62 20.37 -8.02
N TRP A 142 -22.45 20.99 -7.88
CA TRP A 142 -22.28 22.43 -7.91
C TRP A 142 -22.71 23.02 -9.25
N ASP A 143 -23.38 24.17 -9.18
CA ASP A 143 -23.86 24.91 -10.33
C ASP A 143 -23.38 26.36 -10.25
N GLU A 144 -22.35 26.67 -11.03
CA GLU A 144 -21.69 27.98 -11.02
C GLU A 144 -22.59 29.16 -11.41
N SER A 145 -23.75 28.89 -12.00
CA SER A 145 -24.67 29.95 -12.43
C SER A 145 -25.42 30.62 -11.27
N SER A 146 -25.26 30.12 -10.03
CA SER A 146 -25.97 30.60 -8.84
C SER A 146 -25.01 31.07 -7.75
N ASP A 147 -25.45 31.97 -6.87
CA ASP A 147 -24.75 32.21 -5.61
C ASP A 147 -24.76 30.93 -4.75
N ILE A 148 -23.68 30.66 -4.01
CA ILE A 148 -23.55 29.43 -3.24
C ILE A 148 -24.62 29.28 -2.15
N ASN A 149 -25.07 30.38 -1.53
CA ASN A 149 -26.10 30.32 -0.50
C ASN A 149 -27.49 30.06 -1.11
N GLU A 150 -27.77 30.66 -2.26
CA GLU A 150 -29.01 30.45 -3.01
C GLU A 150 -29.08 29.01 -3.55
N TRP A 151 -27.97 28.51 -4.08
CA TRP A 151 -27.83 27.13 -4.55
C TRP A 151 -28.00 26.14 -3.40
N LEU A 152 -27.32 26.32 -2.25
CA LEU A 152 -27.47 25.45 -1.08
C LEU A 152 -28.91 25.46 -0.55
N SER A 153 -29.56 26.62 -0.54
CA SER A 153 -30.98 26.74 -0.16
C SER A 153 -31.87 25.91 -1.09
N SER A 154 -31.65 26.01 -2.40
CA SER A 154 -32.37 25.23 -3.40
C SER A 154 -32.11 23.71 -3.25
N CYS A 155 -30.88 23.32 -2.96
CA CYS A 155 -30.50 21.94 -2.68
C CYS A 155 -31.19 21.38 -1.43
N ARG A 156 -31.40 22.18 -0.37
CA ARG A 156 -32.13 21.74 0.82
C ARG A 156 -33.60 21.47 0.51
N GLU A 157 -34.25 22.33 -0.27
CA GLU A 157 -35.63 22.10 -0.69
C GLU A 157 -35.74 20.87 -1.61
N LEU A 158 -34.76 20.66 -2.49
CA LEU A 158 -34.68 19.46 -3.30
C LEU A 158 -34.54 18.19 -2.43
N ALA A 159 -33.63 18.18 -1.45
CA ALA A 159 -33.43 17.03 -0.57
C ALA A 159 -34.72 16.68 0.21
N LYS A 160 -35.47 17.69 0.67
CA LYS A 160 -36.80 17.51 1.28
C LYS A 160 -37.80 16.90 0.29
N ALA A 161 -37.86 17.42 -0.93
CA ALA A 161 -38.77 16.94 -1.97
C ALA A 161 -38.49 15.49 -2.38
N LEU A 162 -37.22 15.08 -2.35
CA LEU A 162 -36.78 13.72 -2.62
C LEU A 162 -36.92 12.78 -1.40
N GLU A 163 -37.33 13.30 -0.24
CA GLU A 163 -37.45 12.56 1.03
C GLU A 163 -36.13 11.88 1.46
N ILE A 164 -34.98 12.49 1.15
CA ILE A 164 -33.66 11.97 1.52
C ILE A 164 -33.08 12.72 2.72
N LYS A 165 -32.11 12.08 3.38
CA LYS A 165 -31.30 12.75 4.40
C LYS A 165 -30.53 13.92 3.77
N LEU A 166 -30.18 14.89 4.61
CA LEU A 166 -29.32 15.98 4.20
C LEU A 166 -28.03 15.42 3.59
N VAL A 167 -27.64 15.98 2.45
CA VAL A 167 -26.48 15.55 1.68
C VAL A 167 -25.24 16.28 2.18
N ASN A 168 -24.24 15.54 2.63
CA ASN A 168 -23.01 16.09 3.24
C ASN A 168 -21.80 16.08 2.29
N ALA A 169 -22.02 15.89 0.98
CA ALA A 169 -20.97 15.83 -0.02
C ALA A 169 -21.31 16.73 -1.21
N VAL A 170 -20.31 17.41 -1.77
CA VAL A 170 -20.46 18.25 -2.97
C VAL A 170 -19.45 17.84 -4.02
N TYR A 171 -19.92 17.64 -5.24
CA TYR A 171 -19.12 17.47 -6.44
C TYR A 171 -19.06 18.79 -7.22
N PHE A 172 -17.84 19.19 -7.54
CA PHE A 172 -17.52 20.33 -8.39
C PHE A 172 -17.10 19.82 -9.77
N PRO A 173 -17.86 20.15 -10.84
CA PRO A 173 -17.41 19.94 -12.21
C PRO A 173 -16.03 20.54 -12.48
N THR A 174 -15.33 20.04 -13.48
CA THR A 174 -13.98 20.50 -13.84
C THR A 174 -13.94 22.02 -14.03
N GLY A 175 -12.97 22.69 -13.41
CA GLY A 175 -12.82 24.14 -13.53
C GLY A 175 -13.61 24.96 -12.50
N SER A 176 -14.49 24.32 -11.69
CA SER A 176 -15.50 25.05 -10.90
C SER A 176 -15.22 25.15 -9.41
N TYR A 177 -14.26 24.38 -8.90
CA TYR A 177 -13.95 24.40 -7.48
C TYR A 177 -13.12 25.64 -7.12
N ASN A 178 -13.47 26.27 -5.99
CA ASN A 178 -12.69 27.36 -5.43
C ASN A 178 -12.72 27.31 -3.91
N SER A 179 -11.55 27.45 -3.27
CA SER A 179 -11.42 27.38 -1.80
C SER A 179 -12.17 28.49 -1.05
N LYS A 180 -12.63 29.54 -1.74
CA LYS A 180 -13.54 30.55 -1.16
C LYS A 180 -14.88 29.95 -0.70
N TYR A 181 -15.28 28.79 -1.23
CA TYR A 181 -16.53 28.11 -0.87
C TYR A 181 -16.43 27.34 0.45
N ASP A 182 -15.22 26.92 0.86
CA ASP A 182 -14.97 26.01 1.99
C ASP A 182 -15.71 26.44 3.28
N GLU A 183 -15.60 27.71 3.66
CA GLU A 183 -16.19 28.21 4.91
C GLU A 183 -17.73 28.08 4.91
N ILE A 184 -18.35 28.35 3.77
CA ILE A 184 -19.81 28.27 3.62
C ILE A 184 -20.25 26.81 3.62
N LEU A 185 -19.54 25.95 2.87
CA LEU A 185 -19.81 24.51 2.81
C LEU A 185 -19.73 23.87 4.21
N MET A 186 -18.69 24.19 4.98
CA MET A 186 -18.54 23.67 6.35
C MET A 186 -19.66 24.15 7.29
N LYS A 187 -20.05 25.43 7.23
CA LYS A 187 -21.17 25.96 8.03
C LYS A 187 -22.49 25.24 7.74
N GLU A 188 -22.63 24.74 6.53
CA GLU A 188 -23.82 24.04 6.04
C GLU A 188 -23.74 22.51 6.23
N GLY A 189 -22.71 22.04 6.96
CA GLY A 189 -22.55 20.65 7.33
C GLY A 189 -22.01 19.75 6.21
N ILE A 190 -21.45 20.33 5.14
CA ILE A 190 -20.73 19.56 4.12
C ILE A 190 -19.42 19.06 4.70
N LEU A 191 -19.14 17.78 4.47
CA LEU A 191 -17.99 17.04 4.97
C LEU A 191 -17.05 16.56 3.86
N VAL A 192 -17.53 16.48 2.62
CA VAL A 192 -16.77 16.00 1.47
C VAL A 192 -16.88 16.98 0.30
N VAL A 193 -15.73 17.32 -0.27
CA VAL A 193 -15.60 18.05 -1.53
C VAL A 193 -14.90 17.15 -2.53
N VAL A 194 -15.57 16.88 -3.64
CA VAL A 194 -15.04 16.15 -4.78
C VAL A 194 -14.80 17.12 -5.93
N TYR A 195 -13.60 17.15 -6.50
CA TYR A 195 -13.28 18.05 -7.62
C TYR A 195 -12.21 17.43 -8.53
N HIS A 196 -12.19 17.84 -9.80
CA HIS A 196 -11.14 17.45 -10.74
C HIS A 196 -9.90 18.34 -10.55
N ASP A 197 -8.70 17.76 -10.41
CA ASP A 197 -7.46 18.56 -10.28
C ASP A 197 -7.12 19.26 -11.60
N GLU A 198 -6.95 20.59 -11.54
CA GLU A 198 -6.76 21.45 -12.72
C GLU A 198 -5.28 21.59 -13.15
N ASN A 199 -4.32 21.13 -12.35
CA ASN A 199 -2.88 21.35 -12.54
C ASN A 199 -2.11 20.11 -13.02
N ASP A 200 -2.76 19.15 -13.68
CA ASP A 200 -2.21 17.86 -14.20
C ASP A 200 -1.57 16.92 -13.16
N LEU A 201 -1.34 17.38 -11.93
CA LEU A 201 -0.87 16.57 -10.81
C LEU A 201 -2.06 16.12 -9.97
N LEU A 202 -2.76 15.09 -10.45
CA LEU A 202 -3.81 14.39 -9.71
C LEU A 202 -3.32 14.05 -8.30
N SER A 203 -3.94 14.63 -7.29
CA SER A 203 -3.63 14.37 -5.89
C SER A 203 -4.30 13.09 -5.45
N ILE A 204 -3.59 11.98 -5.63
CA ILE A 204 -4.01 10.64 -5.19
C ILE A 204 -4.19 10.57 -3.66
N ASN A 205 -3.62 11.52 -2.91
CA ASN A 205 -3.78 11.63 -1.47
C ASN A 205 -4.83 12.67 -1.14
N SER A 206 -5.96 12.19 -0.61
CA SER A 206 -6.99 13.04 -0.06
C SER A 206 -6.45 13.88 1.11
N LYS A 207 -6.99 15.08 1.29
CA LYS A 207 -6.56 16.01 2.36
C LYS A 207 -7.72 16.29 3.29
N PHE A 208 -7.42 16.48 4.57
CA PHE A 208 -8.35 17.06 5.53
C PHE A 208 -7.94 18.51 5.83
N LYS A 209 -8.90 19.42 5.86
CA LYS A 209 -8.75 20.78 6.38
C LYS A 209 -9.98 21.12 7.19
N ASN A 210 -9.82 21.37 8.49
CA ASN A 210 -10.93 21.72 9.39
C ASN A 210 -12.12 20.74 9.28
N ASP A 211 -11.84 19.43 9.26
CA ASP A 211 -12.81 18.33 9.10
C ASP A 211 -13.44 18.17 7.70
N LEU A 212 -13.24 19.11 6.78
CA LEU A 212 -13.61 18.96 5.37
C LEU A 212 -12.60 18.05 4.66
N TRP A 213 -13.11 17.00 4.02
CA TRP A 213 -12.34 16.04 3.26
C TRP A 213 -12.36 16.37 1.77
N TYR A 214 -11.19 16.46 1.17
CA TYR A 214 -11.00 16.77 -0.24
C TYR A 214 -10.58 15.51 -0.98
N SER A 215 -11.38 15.10 -1.97
CA SER A 215 -11.09 13.95 -2.82
C SER A 215 -11.03 14.37 -4.28
N SER A 216 -10.01 13.88 -4.99
CA SER A 216 -9.84 14.14 -6.41
C SER A 216 -10.78 13.26 -7.24
N ALA A 217 -11.29 13.82 -8.32
CA ALA A 217 -12.08 13.14 -9.32
C ALA A 217 -11.26 12.81 -10.58
N LEU A 218 -11.58 11.68 -11.21
CA LEU A 218 -11.06 11.30 -12.51
C LEU A 218 -12.17 10.69 -13.36
N ALA A 219 -12.32 11.16 -14.59
CA ALA A 219 -13.28 10.57 -15.53
C ALA A 219 -12.99 9.09 -15.79
N TRP A 220 -14.03 8.25 -15.75
CA TRP A 220 -13.93 6.79 -15.80
C TRP A 220 -13.22 6.23 -17.03
N ASN A 221 -13.45 6.82 -18.21
CA ASN A 221 -12.78 6.44 -19.46
C ASN A 221 -11.59 7.34 -19.79
N SER A 222 -11.03 8.05 -18.82
CA SER A 222 -9.78 8.77 -19.02
C SER A 222 -8.68 7.79 -19.47
N ASN A 223 -7.82 8.22 -20.39
CA ASN A 223 -6.65 7.44 -20.82
C ASN A 223 -5.71 7.08 -19.64
N GLN A 224 -5.81 7.82 -18.54
CA GLN A 224 -5.02 7.61 -17.33
C GLN A 224 -5.76 6.76 -16.27
N ALA A 225 -7.03 6.42 -16.45
CA ALA A 225 -7.84 5.74 -15.42
C ALA A 225 -7.20 4.45 -14.91
N THR A 226 -6.65 3.64 -15.82
CA THR A 226 -5.98 2.38 -15.50
C THR A 226 -4.63 2.56 -14.80
N SER A 227 -3.81 3.51 -15.25
CA SER A 227 -2.49 3.78 -14.66
C SER A 227 -2.66 4.38 -13.27
N ILE A 228 -3.60 5.30 -13.10
CA ILE A 228 -3.98 5.89 -11.81
C ILE A 228 -4.50 4.82 -10.85
N LEU A 229 -5.33 3.88 -11.31
CA LEU A 229 -5.77 2.75 -10.46
C LEU A 229 -4.60 1.94 -9.91
N SER A 230 -3.55 1.77 -10.70
CA SER A 230 -2.34 1.05 -10.29
C SER A 230 -1.51 1.88 -9.30
N ASN A 231 -1.41 3.19 -9.54
CA ASN A 231 -0.72 4.12 -8.65
C ASN A 231 -1.43 4.27 -7.30
N LEU A 232 -2.77 4.28 -7.29
CA LEU A 232 -3.59 4.31 -6.08
C LEU A 232 -3.21 3.17 -5.13
N MET A 233 -3.10 1.94 -5.65
CA MET A 233 -2.74 0.76 -4.84
C MET A 233 -1.31 0.82 -4.26
N ASN A 234 -0.38 1.45 -4.99
CA ASN A 234 0.99 1.63 -4.54
C ASN A 234 1.10 2.73 -3.47
N GLN A 235 0.36 3.82 -3.64
CA GLN A 235 0.38 4.96 -2.73
C GLN A 235 -0.63 4.85 -1.58
N LYS A 236 -1.49 3.83 -1.58
CA LYS A 236 -2.63 3.66 -0.67
C LYS A 236 -3.56 4.88 -0.66
N GLY A 237 -3.74 5.48 -1.84
CA GLY A 237 -4.49 6.70 -2.00
C GLY A 237 -6.00 6.52 -2.14
N ASN A 238 -6.67 7.61 -2.48
CA ASN A 238 -8.10 7.70 -2.71
C ASN A 238 -8.41 8.34 -4.07
N MET A 239 -9.47 7.91 -4.74
CA MET A 239 -9.93 8.55 -5.99
C MET A 239 -11.42 8.29 -6.24
N VAL A 240 -12.12 9.37 -6.60
CA VAL A 240 -13.48 9.29 -7.11
C VAL A 240 -13.42 9.14 -8.62
N TYR A 241 -14.04 8.09 -9.17
CA TYR A 241 -14.25 8.02 -10.60
C TYR A 241 -15.63 8.55 -10.99
N THR A 242 -15.66 9.45 -11.96
CA THR A 242 -16.89 10.07 -12.46
C THR A 242 -17.42 9.37 -13.72
N ILE A 243 -18.72 9.08 -13.74
CA ILE A 243 -19.47 8.49 -14.85
C ILE A 243 -20.70 9.36 -15.17
N GLY A 244 -20.82 9.87 -16.39
CA GLY A 244 -21.91 10.75 -16.80
C GLY A 244 -21.55 11.55 -18.05
N SER A 245 -21.95 12.81 -18.16
CA SER A 245 -21.85 13.59 -19.41
C SER A 245 -21.04 14.87 -19.31
N GLU A 246 -20.41 15.16 -18.16
CA GLU A 246 -19.59 16.38 -17.99
C GLU A 246 -18.39 16.41 -18.94
N SER A 247 -17.92 15.24 -19.38
CA SER A 247 -16.92 15.14 -20.44
C SER A 247 -17.13 13.89 -21.30
N ILE A 248 -16.52 13.87 -22.48
CA ILE A 248 -16.49 12.67 -23.34
C ILE A 248 -15.89 11.46 -22.63
N TYR A 249 -15.02 11.68 -21.64
CA TYR A 249 -14.34 10.63 -20.88
C TYR A 249 -15.20 10.10 -19.72
N GLU A 250 -16.24 10.83 -19.30
CA GLU A 250 -17.19 10.35 -18.29
C GLU A 250 -18.28 9.46 -18.91
N LYS A 251 -18.49 9.54 -20.22
CA LYS A 251 -19.59 8.90 -20.91
C LYS A 251 -19.64 7.40 -20.64
N TYR A 252 -20.80 6.91 -20.21
CA TYR A 252 -21.00 5.48 -19.99
C TYR A 252 -20.82 4.70 -21.30
N GLU A 253 -19.91 3.72 -21.26
CA GLU A 253 -19.70 2.71 -22.30
C GLU A 253 -19.70 1.34 -21.63
N GLU A 254 -20.71 0.52 -21.92
CA GLU A 254 -20.97 -0.75 -21.23
C GLU A 254 -19.73 -1.66 -21.16
N GLY A 255 -19.04 -1.85 -22.29
CA GLY A 255 -17.84 -2.69 -22.37
C GLY A 255 -16.71 -2.21 -21.44
N ASN A 256 -16.43 -0.90 -21.43
CA ASN A 256 -15.40 -0.33 -20.58
C ASN A 256 -15.81 -0.37 -19.09
N PHE A 257 -17.08 -0.10 -18.80
CA PHE A 257 -17.63 -0.15 -17.46
C PHE A 257 -17.49 -1.55 -16.85
N ILE A 258 -17.93 -2.59 -17.57
CA ILE A 258 -17.82 -3.98 -17.11
C ILE A 258 -16.35 -4.38 -16.94
N ALA A 259 -15.48 -4.02 -17.89
CA ALA A 259 -14.06 -4.36 -17.81
C ALA A 259 -13.38 -3.75 -16.57
N MET A 260 -13.65 -2.47 -16.29
CA MET A 260 -13.08 -1.78 -15.13
C MET A 260 -13.71 -2.28 -13.81
N LEU A 261 -15.00 -2.58 -13.77
CA LEU A 261 -15.63 -3.21 -12.59
C LEU A 261 -15.01 -4.58 -12.25
N LYS A 262 -14.77 -5.43 -13.27
CA LYS A 262 -14.06 -6.71 -13.09
C LYS A 262 -12.65 -6.51 -12.53
N ARG A 263 -11.97 -5.44 -12.96
CA ARG A 263 -10.65 -5.08 -12.45
C ARG A 263 -10.70 -4.64 -10.99
N LEU A 264 -11.64 -3.78 -10.62
CA LEU A 264 -11.89 -3.40 -9.22
C LEU A 264 -12.18 -4.63 -8.36
N LYS A 265 -13.03 -5.55 -8.86
CA LYS A 265 -13.33 -6.83 -8.19
C LYS A 265 -12.08 -7.67 -7.95
N SER A 266 -11.23 -7.85 -8.96
CA SER A 266 -9.97 -8.59 -8.80
C SER A 266 -9.04 -7.97 -7.76
N PHE A 267 -8.97 -6.64 -7.68
CA PHE A 267 -8.14 -5.96 -6.68
C PHE A 267 -8.75 -5.99 -5.28
N SER A 268 -10.08 -5.92 -5.18
CA SER A 268 -10.82 -6.04 -3.92
C SER A 268 -10.63 -7.44 -3.32
N GLU A 269 -10.71 -8.49 -4.13
CA GLU A 269 -10.45 -9.89 -3.69
C GLU A 269 -9.01 -10.13 -3.23
N LYS A 270 -8.04 -9.40 -3.80
CA LYS A 270 -6.65 -9.38 -3.34
C LYS A 270 -6.42 -8.45 -2.15
N ASN A 271 -7.48 -7.89 -1.58
CA ASN A 271 -7.44 -7.01 -0.42
C ASN A 271 -6.59 -5.74 -0.64
N SER A 272 -6.43 -5.31 -1.90
CA SER A 272 -5.56 -4.18 -2.28
C SER A 272 -6.32 -2.86 -2.41
N ILE A 273 -7.63 -2.93 -2.63
CA ILE A 273 -8.51 -1.76 -2.76
C ILE A 273 -9.83 -1.98 -2.04
N LEU A 274 -10.42 -0.88 -1.57
CA LEU A 274 -11.75 -0.80 -1.00
C LEU A 274 -12.62 0.02 -1.97
N VAL A 275 -13.83 -0.44 -2.24
CA VAL A 275 -14.80 0.32 -3.04
C VAL A 275 -15.90 0.79 -2.10
N TYR A 276 -16.00 2.10 -1.90
CA TYR A 276 -16.85 2.71 -0.90
C TYR A 276 -17.76 3.79 -1.50
N ASN A 277 -18.76 4.22 -0.73
CA ASN A 277 -19.36 5.53 -0.95
C ASN A 277 -18.49 6.65 -0.36
N LEU A 278 -18.79 7.91 -0.72
CA LEU A 278 -17.97 9.06 -0.32
C LEU A 278 -17.80 9.20 1.20
N LEU A 279 -18.85 8.92 1.98
CA LEU A 279 -18.78 9.07 3.44
C LEU A 279 -18.02 7.92 4.10
N GLU A 280 -18.20 6.69 3.62
CA GLU A 280 -17.43 5.54 4.09
C GLU A 280 -15.93 5.71 3.80
N ALA A 281 -15.59 6.21 2.61
CA ALA A 281 -14.22 6.53 2.24
C ALA A 281 -13.61 7.59 3.16
N ARG A 282 -14.36 8.67 3.43
CA ARG A 282 -13.95 9.70 4.39
C ARG A 282 -13.69 9.12 5.78
N GLU A 283 -14.62 8.36 6.34
CA GLU A 283 -14.49 7.77 7.68
C GLU A 283 -13.29 6.82 7.73
N TYR A 284 -13.08 6.02 6.68
CA TYR A 284 -11.92 5.16 6.56
C TYR A 284 -10.62 5.96 6.58
N CYS A 285 -10.48 7.00 5.76
CA CYS A 285 -9.30 7.85 5.75
C CYS A 285 -9.06 8.54 7.10
N LYS A 286 -10.12 8.99 7.76
CA LYS A 286 -10.05 9.61 9.09
C LYS A 286 -9.62 8.61 10.17
N GLU A 287 -10.08 7.37 10.09
CA GLU A 287 -9.67 6.29 11.00
C GLU A 287 -8.18 5.98 10.87
N ILE A 288 -7.66 5.93 9.62
CA ILE A 288 -6.24 5.73 9.35
C ILE A 288 -5.40 6.90 9.91
N GLU A 289 -5.82 8.15 9.68
CA GLU A 289 -5.13 9.33 10.20
C GLU A 289 -5.09 9.34 11.73
N ASN A 290 -6.21 9.03 12.40
CA ASN A 290 -6.30 8.99 13.85
C ASN A 290 -5.45 7.89 14.49
N LYS A 291 -5.27 6.75 13.80
CA LYS A 291 -4.46 5.64 14.31
C LYS A 291 -2.95 5.82 14.05
N ARG A 292 -2.57 6.72 13.14
CA ARG A 292 -1.19 6.89 12.68
C ARG A 292 -0.21 7.07 13.83
N GLU A 293 -0.50 7.98 14.76
CA GLU A 293 0.37 8.24 15.92
C GLU A 293 0.51 6.99 16.81
N SER A 294 -0.59 6.29 17.09
CA SER A 294 -0.57 5.06 17.89
C SER A 294 0.21 3.94 17.21
N ILE A 295 0.11 3.82 15.88
CA ILE A 295 0.85 2.83 15.08
C ILE A 295 2.34 3.16 15.11
N GLU A 296 2.72 4.42 14.88
CA GLU A 296 4.10 4.87 14.96
C GLU A 296 4.73 4.63 16.33
N ASN A 297 4.00 4.97 17.40
CA ASN A 297 4.47 4.80 18.78
C ASN A 297 4.63 3.32 19.17
N ASN A 298 3.88 2.41 18.56
CA ASN A 298 4.03 0.97 18.76
C ASN A 298 5.17 0.38 17.92
N TYR A 299 5.35 0.89 16.70
CA TYR A 299 6.35 0.38 15.75
C TYR A 299 7.78 0.78 16.09
N LYS A 300 8.04 2.07 16.38
CA LYS A 300 9.40 2.58 16.61
C LYS A 300 10.18 1.77 17.68
N PRO A 301 9.62 1.48 18.87
CA PRO A 301 10.34 0.71 19.89
C PRO A 301 10.62 -0.73 19.45
N GLN A 302 9.70 -1.37 18.73
CA GLN A 302 9.90 -2.75 18.26
C GLN A 302 11.02 -2.81 17.21
N LYS A 303 11.06 -1.84 16.30
CA LYS A 303 12.13 -1.70 15.31
C LYS A 303 13.49 -1.50 15.99
N GLU A 304 13.59 -0.55 16.92
CA GLU A 304 14.83 -0.28 17.66
C GLU A 304 15.35 -1.52 18.42
N VAL A 305 14.45 -2.31 19.02
CA VAL A 305 14.82 -3.55 19.71
C VAL A 305 15.38 -4.59 18.75
N LEU A 306 14.75 -4.79 17.58
CA LEU A 306 15.23 -5.74 16.57
C LEU A 306 16.57 -5.31 15.98
N GLU A 307 16.71 -4.04 15.60
CA GLU A 307 17.97 -3.48 15.08
C GLU A 307 19.10 -3.59 16.10
N SER A 308 18.82 -3.33 17.38
CA SER A 308 19.81 -3.46 18.46
C SER A 308 20.27 -4.90 18.64
N LYS A 309 19.36 -5.88 18.59
CA LYS A 309 19.71 -7.31 18.69
C LYS A 309 20.54 -7.79 17.50
N ILE A 310 20.20 -7.35 16.29
CA ILE A 310 20.97 -7.65 15.07
C ILE A 310 22.40 -7.09 15.21
N ALA A 311 22.54 -5.83 15.63
CA ALA A 311 23.85 -5.21 15.85
C ALA A 311 24.67 -5.88 16.97
N GLU A 312 24.02 -6.41 18.01
CA GLU A 312 24.70 -7.20 19.05
C GLU A 312 25.20 -8.55 18.52
N LEU A 313 24.41 -9.23 17.68
CA LEU A 313 24.83 -10.47 17.02
C LEU A 313 25.98 -10.24 16.06
N ASP A 314 25.99 -9.14 15.32
CA ASP A 314 27.12 -8.77 14.46
C ASP A 314 28.43 -8.64 15.26
N LYS A 315 28.39 -7.94 16.39
CA LYS A 315 29.55 -7.84 17.30
C LYS A 315 29.98 -9.19 17.86
N LYS A 316 29.04 -10.10 18.15
CA LYS A 316 29.36 -11.46 18.61
C LYS A 316 30.01 -12.29 17.52
N ILE A 317 29.51 -12.21 16.29
CA ILE A 317 30.09 -12.88 15.11
C ILE A 317 31.51 -12.38 14.88
N ASP A 318 31.72 -11.06 14.87
CA ASP A 318 33.05 -10.45 14.72
C ASP A 318 34.00 -10.89 15.84
N SER A 319 33.54 -10.89 17.09
CA SER A 319 34.34 -11.34 18.22
C SER A 319 34.73 -12.83 18.13
N VAL A 320 33.87 -13.68 17.56
CA VAL A 320 34.22 -15.09 17.30
C VAL A 320 35.28 -15.14 16.21
N TYR A 321 35.12 -14.43 15.10
CA TYR A 321 36.15 -14.37 14.06
C TYR A 321 37.50 -13.86 14.60
N ASP A 322 37.52 -12.80 15.41
CA ASP A 322 38.73 -12.26 16.04
C ASP A 322 39.42 -13.26 16.98
N LYS A 323 38.64 -14.12 17.66
CA LYS A 323 39.16 -15.18 18.54
C LYS A 323 39.84 -16.30 17.75
N TYR A 324 39.32 -16.64 16.58
CA TYR A 324 39.74 -17.82 15.82
C TYR A 324 40.66 -17.52 14.60
N ILE A 325 40.74 -16.26 14.13
CA ILE A 325 41.51 -15.88 12.93
C ILE A 325 42.83 -15.15 13.27
N LYS A 326 43.09 -14.83 14.55
CA LYS A 326 44.42 -14.35 15.02
C LYS A 326 45.49 -15.43 14.98
#